data_AF-A0A7J7LJ25-F1
#
_entry.id   AF-A0A7J7LJ25-F1
#
_cell.length_a   1.000
_cell.length_b   1.000
_cell.length_c   1.000
_cell.angle_alpha   90.00
_cell.angle_beta   90.00
_cell.angle_gamma   90.00
#
_symmetry.space_group_name_H-M   'P 1'
#
loop_
_entity.id
_entity.type
_entity.pdbx_description
1 polymer ?
#
loop_
_entity_poly.entity_id
_entity_poly.type
_entity_poly.pdbx_seq_one_letter_code
_entity_poly.pdbx_strand_id
1 'polypeptide(L)' 'MSLRRIDFHTVESPQAILKAPDGSLSLKTNKGNINGLSHIMFATGHRPDTKGNGSSCN' A
#
# COMPACT_ATOMS: atom_id res chain seq x y z
N MET A 1 -8.25 13.83 9.04
CA MET A 1 -9.70 14.15 9.04
C MET A 1 -10.44 12.84 9.19
N SER A 2 -11.38 12.71 10.12
CA SER A 2 -12.08 11.44 10.35
C SER A 2 -13.53 11.51 9.87
N LEU A 3 -13.98 10.52 9.10
CA LEU A 3 -15.38 10.38 8.69
C LEU A 3 -15.79 8.93 8.88
N ARG A 4 -16.91 8.67 9.57
CA ARG A 4 -17.41 7.30 9.82
C ARG A 4 -16.35 6.35 10.39
N ARG A 5 -15.49 6.85 11.31
CA ARG A 5 -14.36 6.11 11.91
C ARG A 5 -13.22 5.75 10.95
N ILE A 6 -13.17 6.38 9.78
CA ILE A 6 -12.07 6.26 8.82
C ILE A 6 -11.22 7.52 8.94
N ASP A 7 -9.93 7.33 9.22
CA ASP A 7 -8.95 8.42 9.23
C ASP A 7 -8.36 8.61 7.83
N PHE A 8 -8.56 9.81 7.29
CA PHE A 8 -8.02 10.22 6.01
C PHE A 8 -6.68 10.93 6.21
N HIS A 9 -5.66 10.35 5.59
CA HIS A 9 -4.29 10.83 5.54
C HIS A 9 -3.99 11.38 4.14
N THR A 10 -4.36 12.63 3.89
CA THR A 10 -4.13 13.28 2.60
C THR A 10 -2.70 13.80 2.48
N VAL A 11 -2.12 13.71 1.28
CA VAL A 11 -0.73 14.13 1.02
C VAL A 11 0.29 13.30 1.80
N GLU A 12 -0.09 12.08 2.18
CA GLU A 12 0.82 11.07 2.72
C GLU A 12 1.10 10.01 1.65
N SER A 13 2.37 9.72 1.42
CA SER A 13 2.82 8.70 0.47
C SER A 13 3.54 7.58 1.23
N PRO A 14 3.18 6.31 1.01
CA PRO A 14 3.87 5.18 1.63
C PRO A 14 5.30 5.08 1.07
N GLN A 15 6.28 4.96 1.95
CA GLN A 15 7.71 4.84 1.62
C GLN A 15 8.25 3.43 1.90
N ALA A 16 7.86 2.83 3.02
CA ALA A 16 8.30 1.48 3.39
C ALA A 16 7.28 0.79 4.32
N ILE A 17 7.32 -0.53 4.34
CA ILE A 17 6.56 -1.36 5.28
C ILE A 17 7.55 -2.17 6.11
N LEU A 18 7.41 -2.11 7.42
CA LEU A 18 8.21 -2.86 8.38
C LEU A 18 7.31 -3.85 9.13
N LYS A 19 7.80 -5.07 9.32
CA LYS A 19 7.12 -6.08 10.13
C LYS A 19 7.69 -6.03 11.54
N ALA A 20 6.82 -5.84 12.52
CA ALA A 20 7.20 -5.83 13.92
C ALA A 20 7.31 -7.27 14.47
N PRO A 21 8.03 -7.48 15.58
CA PRO A 21 8.25 -8.80 16.18
C PRO A 21 6.97 -9.48 16.67
N ASP A 22 5.96 -8.68 17.03
CA ASP A 22 4.62 -9.13 17.43
C ASP A 22 3.75 -9.60 16.25
N GLY A 23 4.28 -9.51 15.02
CA GLY A 23 3.57 -9.86 13.79
C GLY A 23 2.74 -8.72 13.20
N SER A 24 2.65 -7.57 13.87
CA SER A 24 1.99 -6.38 13.32
C SER A 24 2.82 -5.72 12.22
N LEU A 25 2.17 -4.89 11.41
CA LEU A 25 2.79 -4.11 10.35
C LEU A 25 2.88 -2.64 10.76
N SER A 26 3.96 -2.02 10.34
CA SER A 26 4.21 -0.60 10.48
C SER A 26 4.45 0.00 9.10
N LEU A 27 3.68 1.03 8.76
CA LEU A 27 3.76 1.76 7.50
C LEU A 27 4.50 3.07 7.71
N LYS A 28 5.68 3.20 7.07
CA LYS A 28 6.43 4.44 7.00
C LYS A 28 5.89 5.29 5.86
N THR A 29 5.46 6.50 6.17
CA THR A 29 5.05 7.52 5.21
C THR A 29 6.07 8.66 5.17
N ASN A 30 5.93 9.57 4.22
CA ASN A 30 6.74 10.78 4.15
C ASN A 30 6.53 11.74 5.34
N LYS A 31 5.46 11.58 6.11
CA LYS A 31 5.14 12.44 7.26
C LYS A 31 5.38 11.76 8.62
N GLY A 32 5.56 10.44 8.65
CA GLY A 32 5.77 9.73 9.90
C GLY A 32 5.58 8.23 9.75
N ASN A 33 5.19 7.58 10.85
CA ASN A 33 5.07 6.14 10.92
C ASN A 33 3.71 5.77 11.52
N ILE A 34 2.99 4.86 10.86
CA ILE A 34 1.73 4.30 11.34
C ILE A 34 2.02 2.88 11.81
N ASN A 35 1.77 2.57 13.07
CA ASN A 35 2.10 1.29 13.68
C ASN A 35 0.83 0.49 14.02
N GLY A 36 0.96 -0.82 14.21
CA GLY A 36 -0.13 -1.67 14.70
C GLY A 36 -1.15 -2.07 13.63
N LEU A 37 -0.77 -2.03 12.35
CA LEU A 37 -1.64 -2.45 11.25
C LEU A 37 -1.63 -3.98 11.15
N SER A 38 -2.81 -4.60 11.05
CA SER A 38 -2.89 -6.04 10.78
C SER A 38 -2.66 -6.37 9.31
N HIS A 39 -3.16 -5.51 8.41
CA HIS A 39 -3.11 -5.69 6.96
C HIS A 39 -2.89 -4.34 6.27
N ILE A 40 -2.25 -4.36 5.10
CA ILE A 40 -2.06 -3.18 4.24
C ILE A 40 -2.51 -3.56 2.83
N MET A 41 -3.32 -2.72 2.20
CA MET A 41 -3.81 -2.90 0.83
C MET A 41 -3.28 -1.78 -0.07
N PHE A 42 -2.74 -2.16 -1.22
CA PHE A 42 -2.33 -1.21 -2.26
C PHE A 42 -3.44 -1.06 -3.30
N ALA A 43 -4.12 0.08 -3.27
CA ALA A 43 -5.15 0.45 -4.24
C ALA A 43 -4.72 1.67 -5.08
N THR A 44 -3.44 1.74 -5.46
CA THR A 44 -2.83 2.89 -6.16
C THR A 44 -3.13 2.95 -7.66
N GLY A 45 -3.58 1.85 -8.26
CA GLY A 45 -3.96 1.79 -9.67
C GLY A 45 -3.93 0.37 -10.23
N HIS A 46 -4.41 0.21 -11.46
CA HIS A 46 -4.39 -1.05 -12.20
C HIS A 46 -3.52 -0.91 -13.45
N ARG A 47 -2.58 -1.83 -13.66
CA ARG A 47 -1.79 -1.86 -14.90
C ARG A 47 -2.56 -2.66 -15.96
N PRO A 48 -2.64 -2.19 -17.22
CA PRO A 48 -3.20 -2.99 -18.31
C PRO A 48 -2.46 -4.33 -18.45
N ASP A 49 -3.19 -5.42 -18.63
CA ASP A 49 -2.63 -6.77 -18.71
C ASP A 49 -2.17 -7.10 -20.15
N THR A 50 -1.10 -6.42 -20.58
CA THR A 50 -0.56 -6.55 -21.94
C THR A 50 0.68 -7.44 -22.02
N LYS A 51 0.98 -8.23 -20.98
CA LYS A 51 2.21 -9.04 -20.91
C LYS A 51 2.05 -10.47 -21.45
N GLY A 52 0.86 -10.88 -21.90
CA GLY A 52 0.55 -12.29 -22.22
C GLY A 52 0.29 -12.63 -23.69
N ASN A 53 0.28 -11.67 -24.61
CA ASN A 53 -0.09 -11.89 -26.01
C ASN A 53 1.03 -11.46 -26.97
N GLY A 54 2.23 -12.01 -26.71
CA GLY A 54 3.25 -12.19 -27.73
C GLY A 54 2.97 -13.49 -28.46
N SER A 55 2.24 -13.42 -29.58
CA SER A 55 2.20 -14.52 -30.55
C SER A 55 3.65 -14.82 -30.96
N SER A 56 4.20 -15.93 -30.48
CA SER A 56 5.43 -16.50 -31.01
C SER A 56 5.11 -17.01 -32.42
N CYS A 57 5.23 -16.13 -33.41
CA CYS A 57 5.34 -16.52 -34.81
C CYS A 57 6.69 -16.01 -35.33
N ASN A 58 7.56 -17.00 -35.54
CA ASN A 58 8.89 -17.00 -36.17
C ASN A 58 10.05 -16.41 -35.37
#